data_AF-A0A3D5DXN4-F1
#
_entry.id   AF-A0A3D5DXN4-F1
#
_cell.length_a   1.000
_cell.length_b   1.000
_cell.length_c   1.000
_cell.angle_alpha   90.00
_cell.angle_beta   90.00
_cell.angle_gamma   90.00
#
_symmetry.space_group_name_H-M   'P 1'
#
loop_
_entity.id
_entity.type
_entity.pdbx_description
1 polymer ?
#
loop_
_entity_poly.entity_id
_entity_poly.type
_entity_poly.pdbx_seq_one_letter_code
_entity_poly.pdbx_strand_id
1 'polypeptide(L)'
;MLRAARELLALRSPLDAELMVSEMLGTWWGQRAPRSAAGGPADLEELIGEGLVDYAARDESPAALALLSGIACLGTPRQAAQAEKAALALIEHGVARPAWSEHVGAVAAADCYLNSDIFGDRDEAVCLFSYGGKEPHALVMVVDYNAGGILRDGWVTSQVDTLLERCRHGGSAPERGEFRAVTAPQARRVLETALS
;
A
#
# COMPACT_ATOMS: atom_id res chain seq x y z
N MET A 1 16.38 12.17 -4.36
CA MET A 1 14.97 12.26 -3.90
C MET A 1 14.04 12.83 -4.96
N LEU A 2 14.29 14.02 -5.53
CA LEU A 2 13.48 14.58 -6.62
C LEU A 2 13.40 13.72 -7.91
N ARG A 3 14.30 12.75 -8.11
CA ARG A 3 14.27 11.85 -9.27
C ARG A 3 13.07 10.88 -9.20
N ALA A 4 12.85 10.25 -8.04
CA ALA A 4 11.71 9.37 -7.82
C ALA A 4 10.39 10.16 -7.85
N ALA A 5 10.37 11.36 -7.25
CA ALA A 5 9.19 12.25 -7.33
C ALA A 5 8.86 12.70 -8.77
N ARG A 6 9.85 12.78 -9.67
CA ARG A 6 9.61 13.04 -11.10
C ARG A 6 9.06 11.84 -11.84
N GLU A 7 9.43 10.63 -11.43
CA GLU A 7 8.88 9.41 -12.03
C GLU A 7 7.38 9.29 -11.75
N LEU A 8 6.89 9.78 -10.59
CA LEU A 8 5.46 9.90 -10.30
C LEU A 8 4.70 10.74 -11.33
N LEU A 9 5.34 11.71 -11.99
CA LEU A 9 4.68 12.52 -13.02
C LEU A 9 4.41 11.75 -14.32
N ALA A 10 5.17 10.69 -14.56
CA ALA A 10 5.04 9.87 -15.76
C ALA A 10 3.98 8.77 -15.61
N LEU A 11 3.53 8.50 -14.39
CA LEU A 11 2.57 7.44 -14.09
C LEU A 11 1.18 7.79 -14.62
N ARG A 12 0.50 6.76 -15.12
CA ARG A 12 -0.83 6.87 -15.72
C ARG A 12 -1.89 6.12 -14.94
N SER A 13 -1.50 5.07 -14.21
CA SER A 13 -2.41 4.32 -13.34
C SER A 13 -2.28 4.82 -11.90
N PRO A 14 -3.39 5.01 -11.18
CA PRO A 14 -3.39 5.25 -9.73
C PRO A 14 -2.69 4.11 -8.96
N LEU A 15 -2.84 2.86 -9.41
CA LEU A 15 -2.20 1.71 -8.77
C LEU A 15 -0.67 1.83 -8.80
N ASP A 16 -0.09 2.18 -9.95
CA ASP A 16 1.35 2.34 -10.08
C ASP A 16 1.87 3.45 -9.15
N ALA A 17 1.09 4.53 -8.99
CA ALA A 17 1.43 5.61 -8.08
C ALA A 17 1.39 5.17 -6.62
N GLU A 18 0.36 4.42 -6.22
CA GLU A 18 0.24 3.88 -4.87
C GLU A 18 1.39 2.90 -4.56
N LEU A 19 1.72 2.00 -5.49
CA LEU A 19 2.82 1.06 -5.34
C LEU A 19 4.17 1.78 -5.23
N MET A 20 4.42 2.76 -6.10
CA MET A 20 5.67 3.51 -6.08
C MET A 20 5.83 4.34 -4.79
N VAL A 21 4.76 4.99 -4.33
CA VAL A 21 4.77 5.74 -3.07
C VAL A 21 4.93 4.80 -1.88
N SER A 22 4.27 3.64 -1.90
CA SER A 22 4.43 2.62 -0.85
C SER A 22 5.85 2.09 -0.79
N GLU A 23 6.49 1.87 -1.93
CA GLU A 23 7.92 1.51 -1.99
C GLU A 23 8.79 2.63 -1.41
N MET A 24 8.54 3.89 -1.78
CA MET A 24 9.26 5.03 -1.22
C MET A 24 9.13 5.09 0.30
N LEU A 25 7.90 5.03 0.83
CA LEU A 25 7.63 4.99 2.27
C LEU A 25 8.30 3.78 2.95
N GLY A 26 8.23 2.61 2.32
CA GLY A 26 8.88 1.37 2.78
C GLY A 26 10.40 1.47 2.86
N THR A 27 11.05 2.11 1.90
CA THR A 27 12.50 2.36 1.95
C THR A 27 12.88 3.30 3.10
N TRP A 28 11.98 4.20 3.50
CA TRP A 28 12.20 5.09 4.64
C TRP A 28 11.97 4.37 5.97
N TRP A 29 11.02 3.43 6.03
CA TRP A 29 10.81 2.54 7.18
C TRP A 29 11.94 1.53 7.39
N GLY A 30 12.55 1.04 6.30
CA GLY A 30 13.60 0.01 6.34
C GLY A 30 15.00 0.51 6.75
N GLN A 31 15.26 1.82 6.68
CA GLN A 31 16.53 2.39 7.16
C GLN A 31 16.52 2.49 8.68
N ARG A 32 16.94 1.41 9.36
CA ARG A 32 17.29 1.43 10.79
C ARG A 32 18.25 2.58 11.05
N ALA A 33 17.75 3.64 11.63
CA ALA A 33 18.60 4.70 12.08
C ALA A 33 19.46 4.27 13.27
N PRO A 34 20.63 4.90 13.47
CA PRO A 34 21.43 4.69 14.65
C PRO A 34 20.57 5.00 15.89
N ARG A 35 20.59 4.11 16.88
CA ARG A 35 19.94 4.32 18.18
C ARG A 35 20.43 5.63 18.78
N SER A 36 19.67 6.71 18.63
CA SER A 36 19.89 7.93 19.41
C SER A 36 19.38 7.66 20.82
N ALA A 37 20.14 8.09 21.83
CA ALA A 37 19.91 7.75 23.23
C ALA A 37 18.72 8.50 23.89
N ALA A 38 17.74 8.99 23.11
CA ALA A 38 16.67 9.84 23.64
C ALA A 38 15.32 9.82 22.89
N GLY A 39 15.06 8.90 21.97
CA GLY A 39 13.76 8.82 21.27
C GLY A 39 13.47 7.42 20.73
N GLY A 40 12.20 7.01 20.75
CA GLY A 40 11.78 5.68 20.26
C GLY A 40 11.89 5.57 18.73
N PRO A 41 11.87 4.36 18.15
CA PRO A 41 11.87 4.18 16.69
C PRO A 41 10.72 4.92 15.97
N ALA A 42 9.58 5.09 16.64
CA ALA A 42 8.44 5.86 16.14
C ALA A 42 8.72 7.38 16.00
N ASP A 43 9.54 7.97 16.89
CA ASP A 43 9.86 9.40 16.84
C ASP A 43 10.67 9.76 15.58
N LEU A 44 11.48 8.84 15.10
CA LEU A 44 12.33 9.09 13.95
C LEU A 44 11.63 8.83 12.62
N GLU A 45 10.74 7.84 12.58
CA GLU A 45 9.82 7.61 11.46
C GLU A 45 8.96 8.86 11.22
N GLU A 46 8.40 9.41 12.30
CA GLU A 46 7.63 10.64 12.27
C GLU A 46 8.52 11.83 11.84
N LEU A 47 9.72 11.99 12.41
CA LEU A 47 10.63 13.09 12.09
C LEU A 47 11.15 13.09 10.64
N ILE A 48 11.47 11.92 10.07
CA ILE A 48 11.96 11.81 8.69
C ILE A 48 10.82 12.05 7.70
N GLY A 49 9.65 11.47 7.94
CA GLY A 49 8.47 11.66 7.08
C GLY A 49 7.96 13.11 7.11
N GLU A 50 7.88 13.73 8.29
CA GLU A 50 7.48 15.13 8.43
C GLU A 50 8.50 16.08 7.79
N GLY A 51 9.80 15.82 7.98
CA GLY A 51 10.85 16.59 7.31
C GLY A 51 10.78 16.53 5.79
N LEU A 52 10.33 15.40 5.22
CA LEU A 52 10.11 15.27 3.78
C LEU A 52 8.88 16.04 3.31
N VAL A 53 7.78 15.98 4.06
CA VAL A 53 6.58 16.78 3.77
C VAL A 53 6.93 18.27 3.78
N ASP A 54 7.65 18.73 4.80
CA ASP A 54 8.14 20.11 4.91
C ASP A 54 9.08 20.50 3.76
N TYR A 55 9.96 19.59 3.33
CA TYR A 55 10.85 19.83 2.21
C TYR A 55 10.08 19.97 0.89
N ALA A 56 9.14 19.05 0.61
CA ALA A 56 8.32 19.08 -0.59
C ALA A 56 7.37 20.29 -0.60
N ALA A 57 6.85 20.71 0.57
CA ALA A 57 6.00 21.89 0.70
C ALA A 57 6.69 23.20 0.29
N ARG A 58 8.03 23.25 0.33
CA ARG A 58 8.84 24.42 -0.07
C ARG A 58 9.22 24.41 -1.56
N ASP A 59 8.94 23.34 -2.28
CA ASP A 59 9.23 23.21 -3.71
C ASP A 59 7.93 23.33 -4.51
N GLU A 60 7.74 24.46 -5.20
CA GLU A 60 6.56 24.72 -6.04
C GLU A 60 6.64 23.99 -7.39
N SER A 61 6.95 22.70 -7.35
CA SER A 61 7.09 21.85 -8.54
C SER A 61 5.98 20.81 -8.64
N PRO A 62 5.57 20.40 -9.86
CA PRO A 62 4.62 19.32 -10.03
C PRO A 62 5.08 18.02 -9.36
N ALA A 63 6.40 17.76 -9.33
CA ALA A 63 6.97 16.57 -8.69
C ALA A 63 6.78 16.59 -7.17
N ALA A 64 6.93 17.76 -6.53
CA ALA A 64 6.64 17.93 -5.12
C ALA A 64 5.16 17.72 -4.81
N LEU A 65 4.26 18.30 -5.63
CA LEU A 65 2.82 18.07 -5.51
C LEU A 65 2.44 16.60 -5.71
N ALA A 66 3.08 15.90 -6.65
CA ALA A 66 2.88 14.47 -6.87
C ALA A 66 3.28 13.65 -5.62
N LEU A 67 4.43 13.96 -5.02
CA LEU A 67 4.87 13.29 -3.79
C LEU A 67 3.91 13.57 -2.63
N LEU A 68 3.53 14.83 -2.41
CA LEU A 68 2.59 15.21 -1.34
C LEU A 68 1.22 14.56 -1.54
N SER A 69 0.74 14.43 -2.77
CA SER A 69 -0.53 13.73 -3.08
C SER A 69 -0.47 12.25 -2.71
N GLY A 70 0.68 11.60 -2.93
CA GLY A 70 0.90 10.21 -2.52
C GLY A 70 0.93 10.06 -0.99
N ILE A 71 1.67 10.93 -0.29
CA ILE A 71 1.78 10.90 1.18
C ILE A 71 0.44 11.24 1.85
N ALA A 72 -0.35 12.15 1.27
CA ALA A 72 -1.70 12.47 1.74
C ALA A 72 -2.62 11.23 1.75
N CYS A 73 -2.39 10.27 0.85
CA CYS A 73 -3.17 9.03 0.77
C CYS A 73 -2.61 7.88 1.61
N LEU A 74 -1.28 7.72 1.64
CA LEU A 74 -0.63 6.49 2.15
C LEU A 74 0.26 6.71 3.39
N GLY A 75 0.49 7.96 3.78
CA GLY A 75 1.29 8.30 4.97
C GLY A 75 0.55 7.99 6.27
N THR A 76 1.27 8.15 7.40
CA THR A 76 0.63 8.10 8.72
C THR A 76 -0.42 9.21 8.85
N PRO A 77 -1.41 9.11 9.77
CA PRO A 77 -2.46 10.12 9.89
C PRO A 77 -1.94 11.57 10.01
N ARG A 78 -0.81 11.77 10.69
CA ARG A 78 -0.19 13.09 10.84
C ARG A 78 0.51 13.54 9.56
N GLN A 79 1.28 12.65 8.92
CA GLN A 79 1.92 12.94 7.62
C GLN A 79 0.88 13.24 6.55
N ALA A 80 -0.22 12.47 6.51
CA ALA A 80 -1.31 12.63 5.57
C ALA A 80 -1.95 14.02 5.70
N ALA A 81 -2.29 14.44 6.93
CA ALA A 81 -2.87 15.76 7.19
C ALA A 81 -1.92 16.91 6.82
N GLN A 82 -0.62 16.79 7.12
CA GLN A 82 0.37 17.81 6.74
C GLN A 82 0.56 17.87 5.22
N ALA A 83 0.65 16.70 4.56
CA ALA A 83 0.83 16.60 3.13
C ALA A 83 -0.37 17.11 2.34
N GLU A 84 -1.60 16.82 2.81
CA GLU A 84 -2.83 17.36 2.24
C GLU A 84 -2.84 18.89 2.29
N LYS A 85 -2.51 19.48 3.45
CA LYS A 85 -2.43 20.93 3.60
C LYS A 85 -1.38 21.56 2.66
N ALA A 86 -0.20 20.96 2.56
CA ALA A 86 0.86 21.43 1.67
C ALA A 86 0.48 21.29 0.19
N ALA A 87 -0.15 20.18 -0.19
CA ALA A 87 -0.63 19.95 -1.55
C ALA A 87 -1.69 20.98 -1.95
N LEU A 88 -2.64 21.29 -1.07
CA LEU A 88 -3.65 22.33 -1.30
C LEU A 88 -3.01 23.69 -1.54
N ALA A 89 -2.02 24.08 -0.72
CA ALA A 89 -1.27 25.31 -0.93
C ALA A 89 -0.59 25.34 -2.31
N LEU A 90 0.09 24.27 -2.73
CA LEU A 90 0.71 24.23 -4.07
C LEU A 90 -0.32 24.34 -5.21
N ILE A 91 -1.49 23.72 -5.05
CA ILE A 91 -2.59 23.83 -6.01
C ILE A 91 -3.11 25.28 -6.10
N GLU A 92 -3.26 25.96 -4.97
CA GLU A 92 -3.67 27.38 -4.92
C GLU A 92 -2.66 28.30 -5.62
N HIS A 93 -1.37 27.97 -5.55
CA HIS A 93 -0.31 28.66 -6.30
C HIS A 93 -0.23 28.26 -7.78
N GLY A 94 -1.13 27.38 -8.26
CA GLY A 94 -1.24 27.01 -9.67
C GLY A 94 -0.33 25.88 -10.12
N VAL A 95 0.26 25.12 -9.20
CA VAL A 95 1.06 23.93 -9.55
C VAL A 95 0.16 22.85 -10.15
N ALA A 96 0.54 22.34 -11.33
CA ALA A 96 -0.24 21.34 -12.04
C ALA A 96 -0.29 20.00 -11.30
N ARG A 97 -1.50 19.46 -11.11
CA ARG A 97 -1.74 18.16 -10.48
C ARG A 97 -1.45 17.02 -11.46
N PRO A 98 -0.87 15.90 -11.00
CA PRO A 98 -0.80 14.70 -11.82
C PRO A 98 -2.18 14.04 -11.93
N ALA A 99 -2.51 13.51 -13.10
CA ALA A 99 -3.85 12.96 -13.39
C ALA A 99 -4.27 11.81 -12.45
N TRP A 100 -3.32 10.98 -12.02
CA TRP A 100 -3.59 9.88 -11.11
C TRP A 100 -4.03 10.35 -9.71
N SER A 101 -3.64 11.57 -9.29
CA SER A 101 -3.92 12.09 -7.93
C SER A 101 -5.41 12.30 -7.63
N GLU A 102 -6.26 12.33 -8.66
CA GLU A 102 -7.72 12.45 -8.48
C GLU A 102 -8.37 11.13 -8.05
N HIS A 103 -7.70 10.00 -8.31
CA HIS A 103 -8.26 8.66 -8.12
C HIS A 103 -7.52 7.84 -7.07
N VAL A 104 -6.37 8.32 -6.58
CA VAL A 104 -5.60 7.67 -5.52
C VAL A 104 -6.47 7.47 -4.27
N GLY A 105 -6.41 6.30 -3.66
CA GLY A 105 -7.22 5.95 -2.49
C GLY A 105 -8.71 5.73 -2.76
N ALA A 106 -9.20 5.98 -3.97
CA ALA A 106 -10.60 5.73 -4.37
C ALA A 106 -10.84 4.28 -4.84
N VAL A 107 -9.97 3.35 -4.42
CA VAL A 107 -10.04 1.94 -4.81
C VAL A 107 -11.26 1.27 -4.17
N ALA A 108 -11.97 0.47 -4.96
CA ALA A 108 -13.11 -0.31 -4.48
C ALA A 108 -12.71 -1.77 -4.30
N ALA A 109 -12.98 -2.32 -3.10
CA ALA A 109 -12.89 -3.76 -2.87
C ALA A 109 -13.97 -4.49 -3.68
N ALA A 110 -13.58 -5.58 -4.30
CA ALA A 110 -14.46 -6.50 -5.03
C ALA A 110 -14.52 -7.84 -4.26
N ASP A 111 -14.36 -8.96 -4.97
CA ASP A 111 -14.34 -10.27 -4.36
C ASP A 111 -13.12 -10.47 -3.47
N CYS A 112 -13.31 -11.16 -2.34
CA CYS A 112 -12.24 -11.59 -1.45
C CYS A 112 -12.29 -13.11 -1.29
N TYR A 113 -11.12 -13.70 -1.12
CA TYR A 113 -10.97 -15.14 -0.92
C TYR A 113 -9.96 -15.41 0.19
N LEU A 114 -10.15 -16.53 0.88
CA LEU A 114 -9.12 -17.15 1.71
C LEU A 114 -8.74 -18.48 1.08
N ASN A 115 -7.44 -18.69 0.94
CA ASN A 115 -6.83 -19.95 0.58
C ASN A 115 -6.09 -20.50 1.80
N SER A 116 -6.78 -21.33 2.58
CA SER A 116 -6.18 -21.98 3.75
C SER A 116 -5.38 -23.21 3.31
N ASP A 117 -4.39 -23.65 4.08
CA ASP A 117 -3.82 -24.99 3.95
C ASP A 117 -4.60 -26.06 4.76
N ILE A 118 -4.28 -27.35 4.61
CA ILE A 118 -4.98 -28.43 5.36
C ILE A 118 -4.65 -28.44 6.85
N PHE A 119 -3.49 -27.92 7.22
CA PHE A 119 -2.96 -28.03 8.57
C PHE A 119 -3.47 -26.88 9.46
N GLY A 120 -3.99 -25.81 8.86
CA GLY A 120 -4.37 -24.57 9.52
C GLY A 120 -3.16 -23.70 9.84
N ASP A 121 -2.01 -23.96 9.20
CA ASP A 121 -0.74 -23.31 9.51
C ASP A 121 -0.61 -21.97 8.79
N ARG A 122 -1.26 -21.85 7.63
CA ARG A 122 -1.16 -20.68 6.76
C ARG A 122 -2.46 -20.38 6.05
N ASP A 123 -2.79 -19.08 6.01
CA ASP A 123 -3.84 -18.53 5.17
C ASP A 123 -3.23 -17.57 4.14
N GLU A 124 -3.61 -17.73 2.87
CA GLU A 124 -3.37 -16.70 1.85
C GLU A 124 -4.69 -15.94 1.61
N ALA A 125 -4.74 -14.68 2.04
CA ALA A 125 -5.84 -13.78 1.76
C ALA A 125 -5.65 -13.14 0.38
N VAL A 126 -6.64 -13.29 -0.49
CA VAL A 126 -6.66 -12.71 -1.84
C VAL A 126 -7.79 -11.71 -1.92
N CYS A 127 -7.47 -10.42 -1.99
CA CYS A 127 -8.45 -9.34 -2.06
C CYS A 127 -8.37 -8.65 -3.43
N LEU A 128 -9.47 -8.65 -4.17
CA LEU A 128 -9.55 -7.98 -5.46
C LEU A 128 -9.96 -6.53 -5.28
N PHE A 129 -9.37 -5.68 -6.11
CA PHE A 129 -9.53 -4.24 -6.09
C PHE A 129 -9.60 -3.70 -7.52
N SER A 130 -10.29 -2.57 -7.69
CA SER A 130 -10.37 -1.88 -8.98
C SER A 130 -10.66 -0.39 -8.79
N TYR A 131 -10.29 0.42 -9.78
CA TYR A 131 -10.66 1.83 -9.84
C TYR A 131 -11.86 2.01 -10.76
N GLY A 132 -13.03 2.28 -10.19
CA GLY A 132 -14.27 2.42 -10.96
C GLY A 132 -14.61 1.19 -11.82
N GLY A 133 -14.27 -0.01 -11.34
CA GLY A 133 -14.48 -1.27 -12.06
C GLY A 133 -13.50 -1.53 -13.21
N LYS A 134 -12.47 -0.69 -13.37
CA LYS A 134 -11.40 -0.86 -14.37
C LYS A 134 -10.09 -1.23 -13.68
N GLU A 135 -9.18 -1.81 -14.47
CA GLU A 135 -7.83 -2.20 -14.03
C GLU A 135 -7.87 -3.06 -12.75
N PRO A 136 -8.52 -4.25 -12.80
CA PRO A 136 -8.60 -5.12 -11.65
C PRO A 136 -7.19 -5.59 -11.26
N HIS A 137 -6.93 -5.57 -9.96
CA HIS A 137 -5.69 -6.07 -9.37
C HIS A 137 -6.01 -6.78 -8.06
N ALA A 138 -5.13 -7.67 -7.65
CA ALA A 138 -5.26 -8.41 -6.41
C ALA A 138 -4.12 -8.03 -5.46
N LEU A 139 -4.49 -7.77 -4.21
CA LEU A 139 -3.57 -7.79 -3.08
C LEU A 139 -3.62 -9.18 -2.47
N VAL A 140 -2.47 -9.85 -2.44
CA VAL A 140 -2.31 -11.16 -1.81
C VAL A 140 -1.45 -10.99 -0.57
N MET A 141 -1.89 -11.59 0.53
CA MET A 141 -1.23 -11.51 1.83
C MET A 141 -1.20 -12.89 2.47
N VAL A 142 -0.06 -13.24 3.05
CA VAL A 142 0.17 -14.57 3.63
C VAL A 142 0.29 -14.43 5.14
N VAL A 143 -0.61 -15.08 5.87
CA VAL A 143 -0.61 -15.14 7.33
C VAL A 143 -0.05 -16.48 7.77
N ASP A 144 0.93 -16.47 8.66
CA ASP A 144 1.61 -17.65 9.20
C ASP A 144 1.24 -17.84 10.68
N TYR A 145 0.42 -18.85 10.95
CA TYR A 145 -0.06 -19.20 12.28
C TYR A 145 0.98 -19.95 13.11
N ASN A 146 1.94 -20.62 12.49
CA ASN A 146 3.09 -21.20 13.20
C ASN A 146 4.00 -20.12 13.79
N ALA A 147 4.01 -18.94 13.16
CA ALA A 147 4.72 -17.76 13.65
C ALA A 147 3.85 -16.84 14.52
N GLY A 148 2.75 -17.34 15.10
CA GLY A 148 1.87 -16.58 15.99
C GLY A 148 0.76 -15.81 15.27
N GLY A 149 0.46 -16.16 14.02
CA GLY A 149 -0.60 -15.54 13.23
C GLY A 149 -0.17 -14.21 12.59
N ILE A 150 1.13 -14.05 12.33
CA ILE A 150 1.69 -12.81 11.80
C ILE A 150 1.62 -12.76 10.27
N LEU A 151 1.54 -11.55 9.72
CA LEU A 151 1.70 -11.34 8.29
C LEU A 151 3.15 -11.64 7.89
N ARG A 152 3.33 -12.62 7.00
CA ARG A 152 4.64 -13.14 6.57
C ARG A 152 5.11 -12.56 5.25
N ASP A 153 4.19 -12.34 4.32
CA ASP A 153 4.47 -11.84 2.98
C ASP A 153 3.23 -11.15 2.40
N GLY A 154 3.44 -10.31 1.39
CA GLY A 154 2.36 -9.67 0.65
C GLY A 154 2.83 -9.05 -0.66
N TRP A 155 2.00 -9.15 -1.70
CA TRP A 155 2.29 -8.59 -3.02
C TRP A 155 1.03 -8.20 -3.76
N VAL A 156 1.20 -7.37 -4.79
CA VAL A 156 0.12 -6.95 -5.69
C VAL A 156 0.35 -7.54 -7.08
N THR A 157 -0.73 -7.94 -7.75
CA THR A 157 -0.68 -8.41 -9.14
C THR A 157 -1.88 -7.93 -9.95
N SER A 158 -1.64 -7.54 -11.20
CA SER A 158 -2.69 -7.25 -12.18
C SER A 158 -3.16 -8.50 -12.94
N GLN A 159 -2.48 -9.64 -12.78
CA GLN A 159 -2.84 -10.92 -13.41
C GLN A 159 -3.90 -11.66 -12.58
N VAL A 160 -5.06 -11.04 -12.39
CA VAL A 160 -6.13 -11.53 -11.51
C VAL A 160 -6.67 -12.88 -11.97
N ASP A 161 -6.94 -13.06 -13.26
CA ASP A 161 -7.48 -14.32 -13.79
C ASP A 161 -6.51 -15.48 -13.59
N THR A 162 -5.23 -15.28 -13.94
CA THR A 162 -4.17 -16.28 -13.72
C THR A 162 -4.02 -16.63 -12.23
N LEU A 163 -4.10 -15.64 -11.35
CA LEU A 163 -4.05 -15.86 -9.90
C LEU A 163 -5.24 -16.72 -9.43
N LEU A 164 -6.46 -16.35 -9.81
CA LEU A 164 -7.66 -17.08 -9.42
C LEU A 164 -7.70 -18.49 -10.00
N GLU A 165 -7.25 -18.65 -11.25
CA GLU A 165 -7.06 -19.97 -11.86
C GLU A 165 -6.06 -20.79 -11.08
N ARG A 166 -4.91 -20.22 -10.66
CA ARG A 166 -3.94 -20.92 -9.82
C ARG A 166 -4.53 -21.29 -8.45
N CYS A 167 -5.30 -20.43 -7.81
CA CYS A 167 -5.95 -20.74 -6.53
C CYS A 167 -6.98 -21.87 -6.68
N ARG A 168 -7.73 -21.89 -7.78
CA ARG A 168 -8.73 -22.92 -8.09
C ARG A 168 -8.11 -24.25 -8.58
N HIS A 169 -7.02 -24.18 -9.35
CA HIS A 169 -6.42 -25.31 -10.08
C HIS A 169 -5.05 -25.74 -9.57
N GLY A 170 -4.45 -25.07 -8.58
CA GLY A 170 -3.19 -25.47 -7.93
C GLY A 170 -3.26 -26.85 -7.23
N GLY A 171 -4.37 -27.55 -7.39
CA GLY A 171 -4.63 -28.91 -6.96
C GLY A 171 -3.84 -29.98 -7.73
N SER A 172 -2.53 -30.04 -7.52
CA SER A 172 -1.72 -31.24 -7.81
C SER A 172 -0.81 -31.71 -6.66
N ALA A 173 -0.74 -30.98 -5.53
CA ALA A 173 -0.08 -31.45 -4.31
C ALA A 173 -1.10 -32.07 -3.31
N PRO A 174 -0.69 -33.05 -2.48
CA PRO A 174 -1.55 -33.75 -1.51
C PRO A 174 -1.84 -32.96 -0.21
N GLU A 175 -1.36 -31.73 -0.07
CA GLU A 175 -1.48 -30.89 1.13
C GLU A 175 -2.45 -29.70 0.90
N ARG A 176 -3.72 -29.95 0.55
CA ARG A 176 -4.67 -28.90 0.08
C ARG A 176 -5.66 -28.40 1.12
N GLY A 177 -5.54 -27.16 1.56
CA GLY A 177 -6.67 -26.55 2.26
C GLY A 177 -7.74 -26.00 1.33
N GLU A 178 -8.55 -25.10 1.86
CA GLU A 178 -9.81 -24.67 1.27
C GLU A 178 -9.68 -23.28 0.62
N PHE A 179 -9.94 -23.19 -0.69
CA PHE A 179 -10.12 -21.91 -1.36
C PHE A 179 -11.61 -21.52 -1.33
N ARG A 180 -11.94 -20.52 -0.51
CA ARG A 180 -13.32 -20.07 -0.29
C ARG A 180 -13.49 -18.57 -0.48
N ALA A 181 -14.64 -18.19 -1.00
CA ALA A 181 -15.04 -16.79 -1.03
C ALA A 181 -15.36 -16.30 0.39
N VAL A 182 -14.94 -15.08 0.70
CA VAL A 182 -15.24 -14.41 1.97
C VAL A 182 -15.69 -12.97 1.71
N THR A 183 -16.34 -12.36 2.69
CA THR A 183 -16.68 -10.94 2.61
C THR A 183 -15.45 -10.08 2.89
N ALA A 184 -15.39 -8.88 2.31
CA ALA A 184 -14.29 -7.95 2.57
C ALA A 184 -14.07 -7.64 4.07
N PRO A 185 -15.12 -7.48 4.92
CA PRO A 185 -14.93 -7.34 6.37
C PRO A 185 -14.29 -8.57 7.04
N GLN A 186 -14.56 -9.78 6.56
CA GLN A 186 -13.91 -11.00 7.08
C GLN A 186 -12.42 -11.03 6.71
N ALA A 187 -12.09 -10.77 5.44
CA ALA A 187 -10.70 -10.68 4.99
C ALA A 187 -9.94 -9.60 5.77
N ARG A 188 -10.52 -8.41 5.91
CA ARG A 188 -9.95 -7.30 6.71
C ARG A 188 -9.64 -7.72 8.14
N ARG A 189 -10.56 -8.41 8.82
CA ARG A 189 -10.34 -8.86 10.21
C ARG A 189 -9.15 -9.81 10.34
N VAL A 190 -9.00 -10.76 9.41
CA VAL A 190 -7.86 -11.67 9.40
C VAL A 190 -6.55 -10.89 9.31
N LEU A 191 -6.51 -9.89 8.44
CA LEU A 191 -5.32 -9.07 8.20
C LEU A 191 -5.01 -8.11 9.34
N GLU A 192 -6.02 -7.44 9.90
CA GLU A 192 -5.86 -6.58 11.07
C GLU A 192 -5.33 -7.36 12.28
N THR A 193 -5.77 -8.62 12.44
CA THR A 193 -5.25 -9.51 13.49
C THR A 193 -3.80 -9.92 13.22
N ALA A 194 -3.42 -10.07 11.95
CA ALA A 194 -2.05 -10.46 11.58
C ALA A 194 -1.04 -9.30 11.61
N LEU A 195 -1.53 -8.06 11.70
CA LEU A 195 -0.73 -6.83 11.76
C LEU A 195 -0.59 -6.28 13.19
N SER A 196 -1.31 -6.82 14.16
CA SER A 196 -1.27 -6.41 15.58
C SER A 196 -0.13 -7.07 16.35
#